data_AF-A0A1G0B2K4-F1
#
_entry.id   AF-A0A1G0B2K4-F1
#
_cell.length_a   1.000
_cell.length_b   1.000
_cell.length_c   1.000
_cell.angle_alpha   90.00
_cell.angle_beta   90.00
_cell.angle_gamma   90.00
#
_symmetry.space_group_name_H-M   'P 1'
#
loop_
_entity.id
_entity.type
_entity.pdbx_description
1 polymer ?
#
loop_
_entity_poly.entity_id
_entity_poly.type
_entity_poly.pdbx_seq_one_letter_code
_entity_poly.pdbx_strand_id
1 'polypeptide(L)' 'MVYEHLENYLNSRILKITTIIKNQYPELLEFLNEMPVTIPSEKSPEITLNNLKTYGESLNSILIKYELEHS' A
#
# COMPACT_ATOMS: atom_id res chain seq x y z
N MET A 1 -23.67 -0.12 -1.12
CA MET A 1 -22.76 1.05 -1.06
C MET A 1 -21.54 0.71 -1.91
N VAL A 2 -21.28 1.42 -3.01
CA VAL A 2 -20.26 1.03 -4.02
C VAL A 2 -18.83 1.22 -3.51
N TYR A 3 -18.62 2.17 -2.59
CA TYR A 3 -17.29 2.53 -2.08
C TYR A 3 -16.66 1.47 -1.18
N GLU A 4 -17.48 0.72 -0.43
CA GLU A 4 -17.02 -0.31 0.51
C GLU A 4 -16.29 -1.47 -0.20
N HIS A 5 -16.77 -1.86 -1.39
CA HIS A 5 -16.13 -2.94 -2.16
C HIS A 5 -14.78 -2.50 -2.74
N LEU A 6 -14.68 -1.24 -3.20
CA LEU A 6 -13.45 -0.70 -3.75
C LEU A 6 -12.40 -0.48 -2.65
N GLU A 7 -12.81 -0.06 -1.46
CA GLU A 7 -11.93 0.11 -0.31
C GLU A 7 -11.34 -1.24 0.12
N ASN A 8 -12.19 -2.26 0.23
CA ASN A 8 -11.76 -3.63 0.52
C ASN A 8 -10.81 -4.18 -0.56
N TYR A 9 -11.07 -3.89 -1.84
CA TYR A 9 -10.19 -4.29 -2.93
C TYR A 9 -8.81 -3.64 -2.82
N LEU A 10 -8.75 -2.33 -2.56
CA LEU A 10 -7.50 -1.59 -2.39
C LEU A 10 -6.74 -2.05 -1.15
N ASN A 11 -7.42 -2.23 -0.01
CA ASN A 11 -6.85 -2.76 1.22
C ASN A 11 -6.25 -4.16 1.00
N SER A 12 -6.97 -5.05 0.32
CA SER A 12 -6.48 -6.39 -0.01
C SER A 12 -5.23 -6.33 -0.90
N ARG A 13 -5.21 -5.42 -1.88
CA ARG A 13 -4.05 -5.21 -2.76
C ARG A 13 -2.84 -4.69 -1.98
N ILE A 14 -3.02 -3.69 -1.12
CA ILE A 14 -1.99 -3.15 -0.23
C ILE A 14 -1.45 -4.27 0.65
N LEU A 15 -2.33 -4.98 1.37
CA LEU A 15 -1.94 -6.05 2.28
C LEU A 15 -1.14 -7.14 1.56
N LYS A 16 -1.51 -7.48 0.32
CA LYS A 16 -0.78 -8.45 -0.50
C LYS A 16 0.62 -7.96 -0.83
N ILE A 17 0.78 -6.70 -1.27
CA ILE A 17 2.10 -6.11 -1.55
C ILE A 17 2.94 -6.02 -0.27
N THR A 18 2.37 -5.55 0.84
CA THR A 18 3.05 -5.50 2.14
C THR A 18 3.46 -6.88 2.62
N THR A 19 2.65 -7.92 2.37
CA THR A 19 2.98 -9.31 2.71
C THR A 19 4.11 -9.85 1.84
N ILE A 20 4.12 -9.52 0.54
CA ILE A 20 5.23 -9.86 -0.36
C ILE A 20 6.50 -9.19 0.13
N ILE A 21 6.45 -7.89 0.39
CA ILE A 21 7.57 -7.13 0.95
C ILE A 21 8.03 -7.76 2.27
N LYS A 22 7.12 -8.09 3.17
CA LYS A 22 7.49 -8.71 4.46
C LYS A 22 8.20 -10.06 4.32
N ASN A 23 7.79 -10.88 3.36
CA ASN A 23 8.32 -12.24 3.20
C ASN A 23 9.56 -12.28 2.28
N GLN A 24 9.59 -11.48 1.22
CA GLN A 24 10.66 -11.49 0.21
C GLN A 24 11.69 -10.38 0.43
N TYR A 25 11.25 -9.22 0.91
CA TYR A 25 12.07 -8.00 1.04
C TYR A 25 11.91 -7.35 2.42
N PRO A 26 12.21 -8.07 3.51
CA PRO A 26 11.99 -7.55 4.87
C PRO A 26 12.73 -6.23 5.15
N GLU A 27 13.80 -5.94 4.40
CA GLU A 27 14.52 -4.66 4.42
C GLU A 27 13.66 -3.47 3.97
N LEU A 28 12.75 -3.67 3.01
CA LEU A 28 11.83 -2.62 2.58
C LEU A 28 10.80 -2.29 3.67
N LEU A 29 10.62 -3.16 4.69
CA LEU A 29 9.74 -2.86 5.83
C LEU A 29 10.22 -1.67 6.66
N GLU A 30 11.53 -1.40 6.71
CA GLU A 30 12.04 -0.18 7.38
C GLU A 30 11.52 1.08 6.67
N PHE A 31 11.55 1.11 5.34
CA PHE A 31 11.01 2.19 4.53
C PHE A 31 9.48 2.32 4.66
N LEU A 32 8.76 1.21 4.87
CA LEU A 32 7.32 1.22 5.13
C LEU A 32 6.95 1.77 6.51
N ASN A 33 7.74 1.48 7.55
CA ASN A 33 7.47 1.99 8.90
C ASN A 33 7.63 3.52 8.99
N GLU A 34 8.49 4.11 8.15
CA GLU A 34 8.62 5.56 8.04
C GLU A 34 7.45 6.24 7.31
N MET A 35 6.64 5.48 6.56
CA MET A 35 5.40 5.98 5.97
C MET A 35 4.23 5.65 6.89
N PRO A 36 3.72 6.60 7.70
CA PRO A 36 2.53 6.35 8.48
C PRO A 36 1.41 5.97 7.52
N VAL A 37 0.90 4.74 7.67
CA VAL A 37 -0.32 4.29 6.98
C VAL A 37 -1.36 5.36 7.30
N THR A 38 -1.75 6.12 6.27
CA THR A 38 -2.69 7.23 6.44
C THR A 38 -4.00 6.61 6.89
N ILE A 39 -4.24 6.68 8.20
CA ILE A 39 -5.42 6.11 8.84
C ILE A 39 -6.63 6.70 8.09
N PRO A 40 -7.50 5.85 7.52
CA PRO A 40 -8.62 6.31 6.72
C PRO A 40 -9.47 7.23 7.59
N SER A 41 -9.67 8.46 7.12
CA SER A 41 -10.55 9.39 7.82
C SER A 41 -11.99 9.00 7.47
N GLU A 42 -12.74 8.48 8.44
CA GLU A 42 -14.17 8.10 8.30
C GLU A 42 -15.04 9.20 7.67
N LYS A 43 -14.55 10.45 7.68
CA LYS A 43 -15.26 11.61 7.12
C LYS A 43 -15.27 11.69 5.60
N SER A 44 -14.44 10.94 4.86
CA SER A 44 -14.38 11.06 3.39
C SER A 44 -13.91 9.77 2.69
N PRO A 45 -14.84 8.87 2.31
CA PRO A 45 -14.50 7.62 1.64
C PRO A 45 -13.78 7.81 0.29
N GLU A 46 -14.05 8.91 -0.45
CA GLU A 46 -13.29 9.24 -1.67
C GLU A 46 -11.81 9.53 -1.41
N ILE A 47 -11.52 10.26 -0.33
CA ILE A 47 -10.14 10.58 0.06
C ILE A 47 -9.44 9.31 0.53
N THR A 48 -10.13 8.46 1.28
CA THR A 48 -9.63 7.15 1.69
C THR A 48 -9.26 6.29 0.48
N LEU A 49 -10.14 6.17 -0.51
CA LEU A 49 -9.87 5.38 -1.71
C LEU A 49 -8.67 5.91 -2.49
N ASN A 50 -8.57 7.23 -2.66
CA ASN A 50 -7.44 7.82 -3.36
C ASN A 50 -6.13 7.60 -2.58
N ASN A 51 -6.15 7.77 -1.26
CA ASN A 51 -4.98 7.52 -0.40
C ASN A 51 -4.54 6.06 -0.43
N LEU A 52 -5.48 5.11 -0.37
CA LEU A 52 -5.18 3.68 -0.48
C LEU A 52 -4.61 3.33 -1.85
N LYS A 53 -5.17 3.89 -2.93
CA LYS A 53 -4.63 3.70 -4.28
C LYS A 53 -3.20 4.23 -4.36
N THR A 54 -2.98 5.49 -3.95
CA THR A 54 -1.65 6.11 -3.96
C THR A 54 -0.66 5.33 -3.10
N TYR A 55 -1.06 4.89 -1.90
CA TYR A 55 -0.22 4.09 -1.02
C TYR A 55 0.18 2.75 -1.66
N GLY A 56 -0.78 2.02 -2.23
CA GLY A 56 -0.51 0.78 -2.94
C GLY A 56 0.42 0.95 -4.15
N GLU A 57 0.28 2.07 -4.89
CA GLU A 57 1.18 2.40 -6.01
C GLU A 57 2.58 2.75 -5.50
N SER A 58 2.70 3.53 -4.41
CA SER A 58 3.99 3.82 -3.78
C SER A 58 4.71 2.55 -3.34
N LEU A 59 4.02 1.62 -2.66
CA LEU A 59 4.60 0.34 -2.27
C LEU A 59 5.07 -0.48 -3.46
N ASN A 60 4.26 -0.54 -4.51
CA ASN A 60 4.62 -1.25 -5.73
C ASN A 60 5.82 -0.60 -6.44
N SER A 61 5.89 0.73 -6.46
CA SER A 61 7.04 1.46 -7.00
C SER A 61 8.31 1.22 -6.20
N ILE A 62 8.24 1.16 -4.88
CA ILE A 62 9.39 0.82 -4.03
C ILE A 62 9.86 -0.61 -4.33
N LEU A 63 8.94 -1.56 -4.40
CA LEU A 63 9.24 -2.95 -4.75
C LEU A 63 9.89 -3.05 -6.15
N ILE A 64 9.28 -2.45 -7.18
CA ILE A 64 9.83 -2.47 -8.54
C ILE A 64 11.21 -1.83 -8.59
N LYS A 65 11.39 -0.68 -7.93
CA LYS A 65 12.69 -0.01 -7.90
C LYS A 65 13.73 -0.89 -7.23
N TYR A 66 13.37 -1.52 -6.12
CA TYR A 66 14.25 -2.43 -5.41
C TYR A 66 14.63 -3.64 -6.26
N GLU A 67 13.65 -4.28 -6.92
CA GLU A 67 13.91 -5.39 -7.84
C GLU A 67 14.77 -4.96 -9.03
N LEU A 68 14.59 -3.76 -9.57
CA LEU A 68 15.42 -3.24 -10.67
C LEU A 68 16.85 -2.92 -10.23
N GLU A 69 17.04 -2.37 -9.03
CA GLU A 69 18.37 -2.05 -8.50
C GLU A 69 19.12 -3.31 -8.01
N HIS A 70 18.40 -4.39 -7.72
CA HIS A 70 18.97 -5.67 -7.28
C HIS A 70 18.84 -6.81 -8.32
N SER A 71 18.47 -6.51 -9.58
CA SER A 71 18.41 -7.48 -10.70
C SER A 71 19.71 -7.63 -11.45
#